data_AF-A0A0H3IC00-F1
#
_entry.id   AF-A0A0H3IC00-F1
#
_cell.length_a   1.000
_cell.length_b   1.000
_cell.length_c   1.000
_cell.angle_alpha   90.00
_cell.angle_beta   90.00
_cell.angle_gamma   90.00
#
_symmetry.space_group_name_H-M   'P 1'
#
loop_
_entity.id
_entity.type
_entity.pdbx_description
1 polymer ?
#
loop_
_entity_poly.entity_id
_entity_poly.type
_entity_poly.pdbx_seq_one_letter_code
_entity_poly.pdbx_strand_id
1 'polypeptide(L)' 'MFDNTPLALEEIIDQCRALAYAAVKIDEPQAREILLFILQERINHLYHVSQAEPAQAEVSHVA' A
#
# COMPACT_ATOMS: atom_id res chain seq x y z
N MET A 1 -6.20 -13.78 -14.52
CA MET A 1 -6.64 -14.51 -13.31
C MET A 1 -6.65 -13.49 -12.19
N PHE A 2 -7.83 -13.16 -11.66
CA PHE A 2 -7.92 -12.26 -10.51
C PHE A 2 -7.57 -13.10 -9.28
N ASP A 3 -6.38 -12.88 -8.74
CA ASP A 3 -6.07 -13.32 -7.39
C ASP A 3 -6.81 -12.37 -6.44
N ASN A 4 -7.73 -12.93 -5.65
CA ASN A 4 -8.52 -12.18 -4.66
C ASN A 4 -7.88 -12.21 -3.28
N THR A 5 -6.65 -12.72 -3.16
CA THR A 5 -5.89 -12.67 -1.92
C THR A 5 -5.70 -11.21 -1.52
N PRO A 6 -6.03 -10.82 -0.28
CA PRO A 6 -5.73 -9.48 0.23
C PRO A 6 -4.23 -9.19 0.05
N LEU A 7 -3.91 -7.99 -0.44
CA LEU A 7 -2.52 -7.56 -0.61
C LEU A 7 -1.76 -7.62 0.71
N ALA A 8 -0.55 -8.19 0.68
CA ALA A 8 0.37 -8.14 1.81
C ALA A 8 0.81 -6.69 2.08
N LEU A 9 1.24 -6.40 3.31
CA LEU A 9 1.65 -5.06 3.72
C LEU A 9 2.78 -4.52 2.82
N GLU A 10 3.75 -5.37 2.48
CA GLU A 10 4.86 -5.05 1.60
C GLU A 10 4.40 -4.66 0.19
N GLU A 11 3.40 -5.36 -0.35
CA GLU A 11 2.84 -5.06 -1.68
C GLU A 11 2.14 -3.70 -1.69
N ILE A 12 1.47 -3.34 -0.58
CA ILE A 12 0.83 -2.02 -0.43
C ILE A 12 1.92 -0.92 -0.33
N ILE A 13 2.99 -1.16 0.43
CA ILE A 13 4.12 -0.23 0.53
C ILE A 13 4.78 0.00 -0.84
N ASP A 14 4.99 -1.06 -1.61
CA ASP A 14 5.59 -0.97 -2.94
C ASP A 14 4.69 -0.24 -3.94
N GLN A 15 3.37 -0.44 -3.87
CA GLN A 15 2.40 0.36 -4.63
C GLN A 15 2.49 1.85 -4.28
N CYS A 16 2.54 2.21 -2.99
CA CYS A 16 2.69 3.60 -2.55
C CYS A 16 3.99 4.22 -3.10
N ARG A 17 5.11 3.48 -3.05
CA ARG A 17 6.40 3.95 -3.60
C ARG A 17 6.34 4.17 -5.11
N ALA A 18 5.74 3.23 -5.85
CA ALA A 18 5.61 3.33 -7.30
C ALA A 18 4.74 4.54 -7.70
N LEU A 19 3.62 4.75 -7.01
CA LEU A 19 2.72 5.88 -7.25
C LEU A 19 3.39 7.23 -6.92
N ALA A 20 4.12 7.31 -5.80
CA ALA A 20 4.88 8.52 -5.46
C ALA A 20 5.94 8.85 -6.51
N TYR A 21 6.69 7.83 -6.96
CA TYR A 21 7.67 8.00 -8.02
C TYR A 21 7.02 8.46 -9.34
N ALA A 22 5.92 7.83 -9.74
CA ALA A 22 5.18 8.20 -10.95
C ALA A 22 4.64 9.64 -10.87
N ALA A 23 4.08 10.05 -9.73
CA ALA A 23 3.60 11.40 -9.51
C ALA A 23 4.71 12.46 -9.58
N VAL A 24 5.95 12.12 -9.19
CA VAL A 24 7.11 13.02 -9.34
C VAL A 24 7.57 13.10 -10.81
N LYS A 25 7.50 11.99 -11.55
CA LYS A 25 8.07 11.88 -12.90
C LYS A 25 7.13 12.24 -14.04
N ILE A 26 5.82 12.19 -13.83
CA ILE A 26 4.87 12.53 -14.87
C ILE A 26 4.94 14.03 -15.19
N ASP A 27 4.80 14.41 -16.45
CA ASP A 27 4.79 15.83 -16.85
C ASP A 27 3.35 16.38 -16.97
N GLU A 28 2.40 15.51 -17.30
CA GLU A 28 0.98 15.86 -17.46
C GLU A 28 0.32 16.21 -16.12
N PRO A 29 -0.10 17.48 -15.89
CA PRO A 29 -0.64 17.92 -14.61
C PRO A 29 -1.90 17.18 -14.19
N GLN A 30 -2.83 16.91 -15.11
CA GLN A 30 -4.08 16.20 -14.77
C GLN A 30 -3.80 14.76 -14.33
N ALA A 31 -2.89 14.08 -15.01
CA ALA A 31 -2.49 12.73 -14.64
C ALA A 31 -1.75 12.72 -13.29
N ARG A 32 -0.97 13.77 -12.97
CA ARG A 32 -0.36 13.94 -11.66
C ARG A 32 -1.40 14.02 -10.54
N GLU A 33 -2.43 14.85 -10.72
CA GLU A 33 -3.50 15.00 -9.73
C GLU A 33 -4.22 13.67 -9.47
N ILE A 34 -4.52 12.92 -10.54
CA ILE A 34 -5.12 11.59 -10.43
C ILE A 34 -4.20 10.63 -9.68
N LEU A 35 -2.90 10.60 -10.01
CA LEU A 35 -1.93 9.75 -9.32
C LEU A 35 -1.79 10.10 -7.83
N LEU A 36 -1.82 11.38 -7.48
CA LEU A 36 -1.78 11.85 -6.09
C LEU A 36 -3.05 11.45 -5.33
N PHE A 37 -4.22 11.53 -5.98
CA PHE A 37 -5.47 11.05 -5.40
C PHE A 37 -5.40 9.54 -5.09
N ILE A 38 -4.97 8.73 -6.06
CA ILE A 38 -4.82 7.28 -5.88
C ILE A 38 -3.78 6.96 -4.80
N LEU A 39 -2.66 7.70 -4.76
CA LEU A 39 -1.64 7.54 -3.73
C LEU A 39 -2.21 7.81 -2.33
N GLN A 40 -3.02 8.85 -2.16
CA GLN A 40 -3.67 9.14 -0.88
C GLN A 40 -4.58 7.99 -0.44
N GLU A 41 -5.38 7.42 -1.34
CA GLU A 41 -6.22 6.26 -1.03
C GLU A 41 -5.38 5.05 -0.60
N ARG A 42 -4.24 4.81 -1.29
CA ARG A 42 -3.33 3.70 -0.95
C ARG A 42 -2.62 3.91 0.37
N ILE A 43 -2.24 5.14 0.72
CA ILE A 43 -1.67 5.47 2.04
C ILE A 43 -2.70 5.24 3.15
N ASN A 44 -3.96 5.63 2.93
CA ASN A 44 -5.03 5.37 3.89
C ASN A 44 -5.25 3.86 4.07
N HIS A 45 -5.25 3.09 2.97
CA HIS A 45 -5.34 1.64 3.03
C HIS A 45 -4.15 1.03 3.79
N LEU A 46 -2.93 1.50 3.52
CA LEU A 46 -1.72 1.08 4.23
C LEU A 46 -1.84 1.34 5.74
N TYR A 47 -2.32 2.52 6.12
CA TYR A 47 -2.56 2.86 7.53
C TYR A 47 -3.52 1.83 8.15
N HIS A 48 -4.69 1.59 7.55
CA HIS A 48 -5.66 0.64 8.08
C HIS A 48 -5.11 -0.78 8.20
N VAL A 49 -4.38 -1.27 7.20
CA VAL A 49 -3.78 -2.61 7.23
C VAL A 49 -2.70 -2.70 8.31
N SER A 50 -1.85 -1.68 8.46
CA SER A 50 -0.83 -1.64 9.51
C SER A 50 -1.40 -1.59 10.94
N GLN A 51 -2.62 -1.07 11.10
CA GLN A 51 -3.33 -1.09 12.39
C GLN A 51 -4.12 -2.39 12.61
N ALA A 52 -4.43 -3.12 11.53
CA ALA A 52 -5.22 -4.35 11.56
C ALA A 52 -4.39 -5.61 11.77
N GLU A 53 -3.05 -5.55 11.60
CA GLU A 53 -2.14 -6.60 12.09
C GLU A 53 -2.23 -6.67 13.62
N PRO A 54 -2.91 -7.69 14.20
CA PRO A 54 -2.78 -7.93 15.61
C PRO A 54 -1.39 -8.51 15.85
N ALA A 55 -0.88 -8.36 17.07
CA ALA A 55 0.27 -9.07 17.60
C ALA A 55 0.19 -10.60 17.34
N GLN A 56 0.63 -11.06 16.16
CA GLN A 56 0.77 -12.49 15.81
C GLN A 56 2.23 -12.97 15.96
N ALA A 57 3.07 -12.18 16.63
CA ALA A 57 4.40 -12.58 17.07
C ALA A 57 4.41 -12.88 18.59
N GLU A 58 3.60 -13.84 19.04
CA GLU A 58 3.61 -14.50 20.36
C GLU A 58 2.38 -15.44 20.33
N VAL A 59 2.40 -16.78 20.31
CA VAL A 59 3.27 -17.77 20.93
C VAL A 59 3.12 -19.08 20.12
N SER A 60 4.18 -19.56 19.49
CA SER A 60 4.33 -21.00 19.20
C SER A 60 5.81 -21.35 19.13
N HIS A 61 6.51 -21.09 20.24
CA HIS A 61 7.74 -21.82 20.49
C HIS A 61 7.96 -21.96 21.99
N VAL A 62 7.42 -23.02 22.60
CA VAL A 62 8.15 -23.83 23.58
C VAL A 62 7.69 -25.28 23.40
N ALA A 63 8.69 -26.14 23.27
CA ALA A 63 8.65 -27.59 23.12
C ALA A 63 8.10 -28.33 24.36
#